data_AF-A0A967X034-F1
#
_entry.id   AF-A0A967X034-F1
#
_cell.length_a   1.000
_cell.length_b   1.000
_cell.length_c   1.000
_cell.angle_alpha   90.00
_cell.angle_beta   90.00
_cell.angle_gamma   90.00
#
_symmetry.space_group_name_H-M   'P 1'
#
loop_
_entity.id
_entity.type
_entity.pdbx_description
1 polymer ?
#
loop_
_entity_poly.entity_id
_entity_poly.type
_entity_poly.pdbx_seq_one_letter_code
_entity_poly.pdbx_strand_id
1 'polypeptide(L)'
;MRKLKTDGLSPEFMEKWEHFVQHYGFRCPKEADVATTRYYEKPGEVFTLLKTMSTGDDPEGTPRVIYERAAKQRIESVEFLEDYLAARSRRKAKAFKKNYKILESFAGLRETPKYVMIIGVDHIRRRALALGEGWVAAGRLDSADQIFDLEVENIDWAESDPSLDIRTMAGANRTYYAQFNPQNDPPVLIDSRGKIPTLPPRPLEENELVGTPVSPGVVTGPVRVLTRVEGSSIQAGEILVTKATDPGWTPLFLNARGVLLESGGTLQHGASVARELGKPCIVGIERVTKILTDGRMVEMDGATGIVRILE
;
A
#
# COMPACT_ATOMS: atom_id res chain seq x y z
N MET A 1 16.51 -9.67 15.15
CA MET A 1 17.05 -10.95 14.61
C MET A 1 17.50 -11.96 15.67
N ARG A 2 18.18 -11.58 16.76
CA ARG A 2 18.69 -12.54 17.78
C ARG A 2 17.61 -13.46 18.39
N LYS A 3 16.41 -12.94 18.70
CA LYS A 3 15.26 -13.73 19.18
C LYS A 3 14.70 -14.72 18.14
N LEU A 4 14.59 -14.30 16.87
CA LEU A 4 14.12 -15.18 15.78
C LEU A 4 15.04 -16.37 15.50
N LYS A 5 16.35 -16.23 15.75
CA LYS A 5 17.32 -17.34 15.60
C LYS A 5 17.35 -18.29 16.81
N THR A 6 16.71 -17.93 17.92
CA THR A 6 16.67 -18.73 19.16
C THR A 6 15.34 -19.43 19.38
N ASP A 7 14.26 -18.98 18.71
CA ASP A 7 12.92 -19.56 18.82
C ASP A 7 12.57 -20.45 17.61
N GLY A 8 12.59 -21.78 17.81
CA GLY A 8 11.70 -22.81 17.21
C GLY A 8 11.30 -22.84 15.72
N LEU A 9 11.74 -21.94 14.86
CA LEU A 9 11.37 -21.88 13.45
C LEU A 9 12.22 -22.83 12.62
N SER A 10 11.62 -23.47 11.61
CA SER A 10 12.34 -24.45 10.78
C SER A 10 13.48 -23.79 9.99
N PRO A 11 14.59 -24.51 9.74
CA PRO A 11 15.68 -23.99 8.90
C PRO A 11 15.20 -23.53 7.52
N GLU A 12 14.27 -24.27 6.91
CA GLU A 12 13.67 -23.91 5.61
C GLU A 12 12.91 -22.58 5.67
N PHE A 13 12.14 -22.34 6.75
CA PHE A 13 11.46 -21.06 6.93
C PHE A 13 12.47 -19.92 7.07
N MET A 14 13.53 -20.14 7.85
CA MET A 14 14.56 -19.12 8.07
C MET A 14 15.32 -18.76 6.79
N GLU A 15 15.59 -19.73 5.91
CA GLU A 15 16.19 -19.47 4.59
C GLU A 15 15.26 -18.58 3.73
N LYS A 16 13.97 -18.92 3.65
CA LYS A 16 12.97 -18.11 2.93
C LYS A 16 12.82 -16.71 3.53
N TRP A 17 12.86 -16.60 4.85
CA TRP A 17 12.82 -15.33 5.56
C TRP A 17 14.05 -14.46 5.27
N GLU A 18 15.25 -15.03 5.31
CA GLU A 18 16.49 -14.31 4.99
C GLU A 18 16.48 -13.83 3.53
N HIS A 19 16.01 -14.68 2.60
CA HIS A 19 15.79 -14.28 1.21
C HIS A 19 14.79 -13.11 1.09
N PHE A 20 13.66 -13.17 1.80
CA PHE A 20 12.67 -12.09 1.82
C PHE A 20 13.27 -10.78 2.34
N VAL A 21 13.98 -10.82 3.47
CA VAL A 21 14.58 -9.61 4.07
C VAL A 21 15.63 -9.02 3.14
N GLN A 22 16.43 -9.85 2.46
CA GLN A 22 17.44 -9.39 1.51
C GLN A 22 16.82 -8.63 0.32
N HIS A 23 15.68 -9.10 -0.19
CA HIS A 23 15.07 -8.55 -1.42
C HIS A 23 13.98 -7.50 -1.14
N TYR A 24 13.35 -7.54 0.03
CA TYR A 24 12.16 -6.73 0.33
C TYR A 24 12.17 -6.13 1.73
N GLY A 25 13.15 -6.46 2.57
CA GLY A 25 13.21 -5.96 3.95
C GLY A 25 13.34 -4.43 4.05
N PHE A 26 13.86 -3.79 3.01
CA PHE A 26 13.98 -2.33 2.91
C PHE A 26 12.65 -1.63 2.62
N ARG A 27 11.60 -2.36 2.22
CA ARG A 27 10.27 -1.79 2.00
C ARG A 27 9.52 -1.58 3.31
N CYS A 28 8.48 -0.76 3.25
CA CYS A 28 7.55 -0.51 4.35
C CYS A 28 6.34 0.29 3.81
N PRO A 29 5.24 0.39 4.60
CA PRO A 29 4.22 1.39 4.34
C PRO A 29 4.83 2.78 4.35
N LYS A 30 4.34 3.70 3.51
CA LYS A 30 4.92 5.07 3.36
C LYS A 30 6.43 5.09 3.02
N GLU A 31 6.93 4.07 2.32
CA GLU A 31 8.36 3.87 1.97
C GLU A 31 9.11 5.05 1.34
N ALA A 32 8.42 6.05 0.77
CA ALA A 32 9.05 7.26 0.23
C ALA A 32 9.67 8.15 1.32
N ASP A 33 9.15 8.09 2.53
CA ASP A 33 9.69 8.81 3.68
C ASP A 33 10.90 8.08 4.26
N VAL A 34 12.04 8.78 4.32
CA VAL A 34 13.30 8.29 4.87
C VAL A 34 13.16 7.97 6.37
N ALA A 35 12.32 8.72 7.10
CA ALA A 35 12.12 8.57 8.55
C ALA A 35 11.31 7.32 8.92
N THR A 36 10.56 6.74 7.97
CA THR A 36 9.69 5.59 8.25
C THR A 36 10.48 4.31 8.50
N THR A 37 10.06 3.52 9.50
CA THR A 37 10.72 2.25 9.85
C THR A 37 10.57 1.18 8.77
N ARG A 38 11.65 0.46 8.44
CA ARG A 38 11.65 -0.62 7.43
C ARG A 38 11.27 -1.98 8.02
N TYR A 39 10.84 -2.91 7.16
CA TYR A 39 10.49 -4.28 7.58
C TYR A 39 11.63 -5.03 8.28
N TYR A 40 12.90 -4.82 7.88
CA TYR A 40 14.03 -5.46 8.55
C TYR A 40 14.25 -4.96 9.99
N GLU A 41 13.80 -3.73 10.31
CA GLU A 41 13.90 -3.13 11.65
C GLU A 41 12.79 -3.65 12.58
N LYS A 42 11.60 -3.92 12.02
CA LYS A 42 10.41 -4.40 12.76
C LYS A 42 9.83 -5.68 12.15
N PRO A 43 10.53 -6.82 12.27
CA PRO A 43 10.08 -8.08 11.67
C PRO A 43 8.72 -8.56 12.21
N GLY A 44 8.36 -8.22 13.45
CA GLY A 44 7.08 -8.61 14.07
C GLY A 44 5.84 -8.12 13.32
N GLU A 45 5.92 -6.97 12.65
CA GLU A 45 4.83 -6.45 11.82
C GLU A 45 4.63 -7.33 10.58
N VAL A 46 5.72 -7.79 9.97
CA VAL A 46 5.68 -8.74 8.85
C VAL A 46 5.11 -10.09 9.27
N PHE A 47 5.46 -10.60 10.46
CA PHE A 47 4.86 -11.85 10.97
C PHE A 47 3.35 -11.72 11.18
N THR A 48 2.88 -10.56 11.63
CA THR A 48 1.44 -10.30 11.77
C THR A 48 0.75 -10.34 10.41
N LEU A 49 1.38 -9.72 9.41
CA LEU A 49 0.91 -9.75 8.03
C LEU A 49 0.85 -11.17 7.46
N LEU A 50 1.89 -11.98 7.67
CA LEU A 50 1.94 -13.38 7.26
C LEU A 50 0.84 -14.22 7.91
N LYS A 51 0.54 -13.98 9.19
CA LYS A 51 -0.58 -14.64 9.88
C LYS A 51 -1.91 -14.30 9.22
N THR A 52 -2.13 -13.03 8.84
CA THR A 52 -3.34 -12.63 8.14
C THR A 52 -3.46 -13.27 6.75
N MET A 53 -2.33 -13.49 6.04
CA MET A 53 -2.32 -14.19 4.75
C MET A 53 -2.50 -15.70 4.85
N SER A 54 -2.35 -16.27 6.05
CA SER A 54 -2.47 -17.72 6.22
C SER A 54 -3.91 -18.11 5.94
N THR A 55 -4.12 -18.88 4.87
CA THR A 55 -5.43 -19.37 4.45
C THR A 55 -5.91 -20.55 5.32
N GLY A 56 -5.24 -20.82 6.45
CA GLY A 56 -5.42 -22.05 7.21
C GLY A 56 -5.21 -23.27 6.32
N ASP A 57 -6.24 -24.09 6.18
CA ASP A 57 -6.26 -25.31 5.38
C ASP A 57 -6.90 -25.13 3.98
N ASP A 58 -7.10 -23.90 3.50
CA ASP A 58 -7.58 -23.65 2.12
C ASP A 58 -6.40 -23.54 1.13
N PRO A 59 -6.07 -24.62 0.38
CA PRO A 59 -5.00 -24.59 -0.61
C PRO A 59 -5.34 -23.73 -1.84
N GLU A 60 -6.63 -23.53 -2.15
CA GLU A 60 -7.09 -22.76 -3.30
C GLU A 60 -7.00 -21.24 -3.08
N GLY A 61 -6.98 -20.81 -1.82
CA GLY A 61 -6.86 -19.41 -1.41
C GLY A 61 -5.42 -18.88 -1.39
N THR A 62 -4.41 -19.72 -1.64
CA THR A 62 -3.01 -19.29 -1.51
C THR A 62 -2.62 -18.27 -2.59
N PRO A 63 -1.76 -17.28 -2.30
CA PRO A 63 -1.33 -16.28 -3.29
C PRO A 63 -0.76 -16.90 -4.57
N ARG A 64 -0.10 -18.05 -4.45
CA ARG A 64 0.48 -18.77 -5.58
C ARG A 64 -0.60 -19.33 -6.52
N VAL A 65 -1.62 -19.99 -5.97
CA VAL A 65 -2.72 -20.56 -6.75
C VAL A 65 -3.54 -19.44 -7.41
N ILE A 66 -3.80 -18.34 -6.69
CA ILE A 66 -4.49 -17.17 -7.25
C ILE A 66 -3.72 -16.61 -8.46
N TYR A 67 -2.40 -16.46 -8.33
CA TYR A 67 -1.53 -16.02 -9.42
C TYR A 67 -1.58 -16.98 -10.63
N GLU A 68 -1.48 -18.29 -10.41
CA GLU A 68 -1.50 -19.28 -11.49
C GLU A 68 -2.85 -19.32 -12.21
N ARG A 69 -3.97 -19.18 -11.47
CA ARG A 69 -5.32 -19.08 -12.04
C ARG A 69 -5.46 -17.82 -12.91
N ALA A 70 -5.02 -16.67 -12.41
CA ALA A 70 -5.06 -15.42 -13.16
C ALA A 70 -4.18 -15.47 -14.42
N ALA A 71 -3.01 -16.11 -14.33
CA ALA A 71 -2.12 -16.31 -15.48
C ALA A 71 -2.77 -17.20 -16.55
N LYS A 72 -3.42 -18.29 -16.16
CA LYS A 72 -4.17 -19.17 -17.08
C LYS A 72 -5.32 -18.41 -17.74
N GLN A 73 -6.15 -17.70 -16.96
CA GLN A 73 -7.26 -16.92 -17.49
C GLN A 73 -6.81 -15.84 -18.47
N ARG A 74 -5.65 -15.21 -18.22
CA ARG A 74 -5.04 -14.25 -19.16
C ARG A 74 -4.72 -14.90 -20.50
N ILE A 75 -4.08 -16.06 -20.50
CA ILE A 75 -3.72 -16.81 -21.73
C ILE A 75 -4.98 -17.13 -22.53
N GLU A 76 -5.99 -17.72 -21.88
CA GLU A 76 -7.26 -18.08 -22.53
C GLU A 76 -7.98 -16.84 -23.11
N SER A 77 -7.97 -15.71 -22.38
CA SER A 77 -8.59 -14.46 -22.82
C SER A 77 -7.88 -13.87 -24.04
N VAL A 78 -6.54 -13.97 -24.08
CA VAL A 78 -5.72 -13.47 -25.20
C VAL A 78 -5.94 -14.33 -26.44
N GLU A 79 -5.94 -15.66 -26.29
CA GLU A 79 -6.23 -16.61 -27.38
C GLU A 79 -7.62 -16.35 -27.97
N PHE A 80 -8.64 -16.22 -27.11
CA PHE A 80 -9.99 -15.86 -27.54
C PHE A 80 -10.02 -14.55 -28.33
N LEU A 81 -9.35 -13.50 -27.87
CA LEU A 81 -9.31 -12.21 -28.56
C LEU A 81 -8.54 -12.28 -29.88
N GLU A 82 -7.46 -13.05 -29.95
CA GLU A 82 -6.73 -13.30 -31.21
C GLU A 82 -7.65 -13.94 -32.25
N ASP A 83 -8.36 -15.01 -31.88
CA ASP A 83 -9.30 -15.72 -32.77
C ASP A 83 -10.50 -14.86 -33.17
N TYR A 84 -11.10 -14.18 -32.19
CA TYR A 84 -12.24 -13.28 -32.40
C TYR A 84 -11.90 -12.16 -33.39
N LEU A 85 -10.69 -11.59 -33.28
CA LEU A 85 -10.20 -10.57 -34.19
C LEU A 85 -9.78 -11.16 -35.54
N ALA A 86 -9.18 -12.35 -35.58
CA ALA A 86 -8.73 -12.99 -36.81
C ALA A 86 -9.91 -13.34 -37.73
N ALA A 87 -11.04 -13.77 -37.15
CA ALA A 87 -12.29 -14.03 -37.85
C ALA A 87 -12.88 -12.78 -38.55
N ARG A 88 -12.55 -11.57 -38.06
CA ARG A 88 -13.09 -10.29 -38.58
C ARG A 88 -12.08 -9.50 -39.40
N SER A 89 -10.81 -9.52 -39.02
CA SER A 89 -9.74 -8.78 -39.68
C SER A 89 -8.36 -9.29 -39.25
N ARG A 90 -7.66 -9.96 -40.18
CA ARG A 90 -6.26 -10.38 -39.98
C ARG A 90 -5.33 -9.23 -39.60
N ARG A 91 -5.58 -8.01 -40.10
CA ARG A 91 -4.80 -6.81 -39.76
C ARG A 91 -4.99 -6.41 -38.28
N LYS A 92 -6.23 -6.44 -37.78
CA LYS A 92 -6.53 -6.14 -36.37
C LYS A 92 -5.94 -7.18 -35.44
N ALA A 93 -6.06 -8.47 -35.78
CA ALA A 93 -5.45 -9.56 -35.00
C ALA A 93 -3.91 -9.41 -34.91
N LYS A 94 -3.24 -9.12 -36.03
CA LYS A 94 -1.79 -8.87 -36.05
C LYS A 94 -1.39 -7.65 -35.22
N ALA A 95 -2.18 -6.57 -35.28
CA ALA A 95 -1.94 -5.36 -34.48
C ALA A 95 -2.14 -5.63 -32.98
N PHE A 96 -3.22 -6.32 -32.60
CA PHE A 96 -3.48 -6.74 -31.23
C PHE A 96 -2.32 -7.60 -30.68
N LYS A 97 -1.94 -8.67 -31.38
CA LYS A 97 -0.83 -9.55 -30.99
C LYS A 97 0.48 -8.78 -30.77
N LYS A 98 0.79 -7.83 -31.67
CA LYS A 98 1.97 -6.97 -31.53
C LYS A 98 1.89 -6.11 -30.26
N ASN A 99 0.76 -5.42 -30.04
CA ASN A 99 0.60 -4.53 -28.89
C ASN A 99 0.53 -5.30 -27.57
N TYR A 100 -0.16 -6.43 -27.53
CA TYR A 100 -0.21 -7.31 -26.36
C TYR A 100 1.18 -7.82 -25.99
N LYS A 101 1.99 -8.25 -26.98
CA LYS A 101 3.38 -8.66 -26.71
C LYS A 101 4.20 -7.53 -26.08
N ILE A 102 4.02 -6.28 -26.51
CA ILE A 102 4.68 -5.12 -25.90
C ILE A 102 4.20 -4.96 -24.45
N LEU A 103 2.88 -4.97 -24.22
CA LEU A 103 2.31 -4.86 -22.88
C LEU A 103 2.83 -5.97 -21.95
N GLU A 104 2.76 -7.23 -22.36
CA GLU A 104 3.21 -8.37 -21.58
C GLU A 104 4.70 -8.29 -21.24
N SER A 105 5.52 -7.79 -22.17
CA SER A 105 6.97 -7.65 -21.97
C SER A 105 7.33 -6.54 -20.98
N PHE A 106 6.55 -5.45 -20.94
CA PHE A 106 6.96 -4.22 -20.25
C PHE A 106 6.06 -3.81 -19.07
N ALA A 107 4.84 -4.34 -18.95
CA ALA A 107 3.91 -3.95 -17.89
C ALA A 107 4.48 -4.19 -16.49
N GLY A 108 5.19 -5.31 -16.30
CA GLY A 108 5.85 -5.62 -15.03
C GLY A 108 6.98 -4.65 -14.64
N LEU A 109 7.57 -3.94 -15.61
CA LEU A 109 8.62 -2.96 -15.34
C LEU A 109 8.10 -1.66 -14.75
N ARG A 110 6.78 -1.43 -14.75
CA ARG A 110 6.17 -0.20 -14.26
C ARG A 110 6.54 0.10 -12.79
N GLU A 111 6.62 -0.92 -11.95
CA GLU A 111 6.93 -0.77 -10.51
C GLU A 111 8.44 -0.79 -10.22
N THR A 112 9.27 -1.14 -11.21
CA THR A 112 10.73 -1.26 -11.05
C THR A 112 11.41 0.07 -10.70
N PRO A 113 11.09 1.23 -11.33
CA PRO A 113 11.71 2.50 -10.95
C PRO A 113 11.48 2.85 -9.48
N LYS A 114 10.27 2.62 -8.96
CA LYS A 114 9.96 2.85 -7.55
C LYS A 114 10.76 1.89 -6.67
N TYR A 115 10.79 0.60 -7.00
CA TYR A 115 11.60 -0.38 -6.26
C TYR A 115 13.06 0.06 -6.13
N VAL A 116 13.69 0.48 -7.23
CA VAL A 116 15.09 0.95 -7.23
C VAL A 116 15.25 2.26 -6.44
N MET A 117 14.31 3.19 -6.59
CA MET A 117 14.31 4.44 -5.82
C MET A 117 14.30 4.16 -4.31
N ILE A 118 13.44 3.25 -3.84
CA ILE A 118 13.34 2.93 -2.41
C ILE A 118 14.60 2.24 -1.88
N ILE A 119 15.35 1.49 -2.70
CA ILE A 119 16.70 1.03 -2.31
C ILE A 119 17.60 2.23 -1.99
N GLY A 120 17.58 3.28 -2.80
CA GLY A 120 18.32 4.52 -2.55
C GLY A 120 17.87 5.21 -1.24
N VAL A 121 16.56 5.33 -1.01
CA VAL A 121 15.99 5.88 0.23
C VAL A 121 16.46 5.06 1.45
N ASP A 122 16.54 3.73 1.34
CA ASP A 122 17.06 2.87 2.42
C ASP A 122 18.53 3.12 2.74
N HIS A 123 19.37 3.35 1.72
CA HIS A 123 20.78 3.68 1.93
C HIS A 123 20.94 5.01 2.66
N ILE A 124 20.14 6.02 2.29
CA ILE A 124 20.11 7.32 2.99
C ILE A 124 19.68 7.12 4.45
N ARG A 125 18.60 6.36 4.69
CA ARG A 125 18.12 6.07 6.05
C ARG A 125 19.20 5.41 6.91
N ARG A 126 19.88 4.38 6.41
CA ARG A 126 20.95 3.69 7.14
C ARG A 126 22.11 4.62 7.49
N ARG A 127 22.48 5.52 6.59
CA ARG A 127 23.54 6.51 6.83
C ARG A 127 23.11 7.54 7.88
N ALA A 128 21.89 8.06 7.77
CA ALA A 128 21.33 8.98 8.75
C ALA A 128 21.29 8.34 10.15
N LEU A 129 20.78 7.10 10.28
CA LEU A 129 20.76 6.41 11.56
C LEU A 129 22.16 6.16 12.13
N ALA A 130 23.15 5.81 11.30
CA ALA A 130 24.53 5.64 11.76
C ALA A 130 25.14 6.95 12.28
N LEU A 131 24.85 8.09 11.64
CA LEU A 131 25.24 9.42 12.15
C LEU A 131 24.52 9.73 13.47
N GLY A 132 23.22 9.48 13.53
CA GLY A 132 22.40 9.65 14.74
C GLY A 132 22.92 8.81 15.90
N GLU A 133 23.29 7.55 15.69
CA GLU A 133 23.94 6.69 16.69
C GLU A 133 25.25 7.29 17.21
N GLY A 134 26.08 7.85 16.32
CA GLY A 134 27.30 8.57 16.69
C GLY A 134 27.03 9.80 17.56
N TRP A 135 25.99 10.57 17.25
CA TRP A 135 25.58 11.74 18.03
C TRP A 135 24.92 11.39 19.36
N VAL A 136 24.22 10.26 19.46
CA VAL A 136 23.76 9.72 20.74
C VAL A 136 24.95 9.34 21.61
N ALA A 137 25.94 8.63 21.06
CA ALA A 137 27.15 8.26 21.79
C ALA A 137 27.94 9.49 22.27
N ALA A 138 27.91 10.59 21.52
CA ALA A 138 28.50 11.88 21.89
C ALA A 138 27.61 12.72 22.84
N GLY A 139 26.43 12.23 23.24
CA GLY A 139 25.50 12.95 24.10
C GLY A 139 24.85 14.19 23.44
N ARG A 140 24.84 14.27 22.11
CA ARG A 140 24.23 15.37 21.34
C ARG A 140 22.77 15.11 20.98
N LEU A 141 22.36 13.85 20.88
CA LEU A 141 20.96 13.42 20.71
C LEU A 141 20.57 12.42 21.82
N ASP A 142 19.29 12.27 22.07
CA ASP A 142 18.72 11.29 23.02
C ASP A 142 18.45 9.93 22.35
N SER A 143 18.15 9.92 21.05
CA SER A 143 17.96 8.70 20.25
C SER A 143 18.36 8.90 18.79
N ALA A 144 18.74 7.83 18.10
CA ALA A 144 19.27 7.91 16.74
C ALA A 144 18.21 8.40 15.72
N ASP A 145 16.92 8.14 15.97
CA ASP A 145 15.82 8.58 15.10
C ASP A 145 15.55 10.09 15.17
N GLN A 146 16.04 10.80 16.20
CA GLN A 146 15.92 12.27 16.27
C GLN A 146 16.62 12.98 15.11
N ILE A 147 17.55 12.31 14.40
CA ILE A 147 18.15 12.87 13.19
C ILE A 147 17.11 13.19 12.11
N PHE A 148 15.98 12.48 12.07
CA PHE A 148 14.90 12.74 11.11
C PHE A 148 14.03 13.94 11.47
N ASP A 149 14.19 14.49 12.67
CA ASP A 149 13.57 15.74 13.08
C ASP A 149 14.45 16.96 12.75
N LEU A 150 15.67 16.76 12.21
CA LEU A 150 16.55 17.84 11.76
C LEU A 150 16.33 18.15 10.28
N GLU A 151 16.51 19.42 9.90
CA GLU A 151 16.67 19.79 8.50
C GLU A 151 18.04 19.34 7.97
N VAL A 152 18.16 19.11 6.67
CA VAL A 152 19.40 18.61 6.05
C VAL A 152 20.56 19.57 6.31
N GLU A 153 20.29 20.87 6.25
CA GLU A 153 21.27 21.93 6.52
C GLU A 153 21.77 21.88 7.98
N ASN A 154 20.89 21.52 8.93
CA ASN A 154 21.27 21.39 10.34
C ASN A 154 22.22 20.20 10.54
N ILE A 155 22.05 19.13 9.76
CA ILE A 155 22.94 17.97 9.78
C ILE A 155 24.34 18.38 9.31
N ASP A 156 24.43 19.07 8.17
CA ASP A 156 25.71 19.55 7.61
C ASP A 156 26.46 20.50 8.57
N TRP A 157 25.73 21.43 9.20
CA TRP A 157 26.30 22.34 10.19
C TRP A 157 26.76 21.61 11.44
N ALA A 158 26.01 20.60 11.90
CA ALA A 158 26.37 19.83 13.08
C ALA A 158 27.62 18.97 12.91
N GLU A 159 27.92 18.52 11.69
CA GLU A 159 29.18 17.85 11.37
C GLU A 159 30.37 18.83 11.42
N SER A 160 30.16 20.08 10.99
CA SER A 160 31.20 21.11 10.98
C SER A 160 31.41 21.78 12.34
N ASP A 161 30.35 21.90 13.14
CA ASP A 161 30.34 22.54 14.46
C ASP A 161 29.78 21.58 15.53
N PRO A 162 30.65 20.93 16.31
CA PRO A 162 30.24 20.08 17.42
C PRO A 162 29.49 20.81 18.55
N SER A 163 29.58 22.15 18.62
CA SER A 163 28.93 22.96 19.65
C SER A 163 27.47 23.29 19.33
N LEU A 164 27.03 23.08 18.07
CA LEU A 164 25.66 23.30 17.65
C LEU A 164 24.69 22.41 18.45
N ASP A 165 23.71 23.03 19.08
CA ASP A 165 22.68 22.37 19.91
C ASP A 165 21.58 21.74 19.04
N ILE A 166 21.94 20.66 18.36
CA ILE A 166 21.03 19.87 17.54
C ILE A 166 19.93 19.19 18.34
N ARG A 167 20.10 18.97 19.65
CA ARG A 167 19.07 18.35 20.50
C ARG A 167 17.85 19.24 20.60
N THR A 168 18.08 20.52 20.91
CA THR A 168 17.00 21.50 21.04
C THR A 168 16.33 21.74 19.70
N MET A 169 17.09 21.79 18.60
CA MET A 169 16.56 21.94 17.24
C MET A 169 15.65 20.76 16.85
N ALA A 170 16.13 19.53 17.00
CA ALA A 170 15.33 18.33 16.75
C ALA A 170 14.07 18.28 17.63
N GLY A 171 14.20 18.64 18.92
CA GLY A 171 13.07 18.69 19.86
C GLY A 171 12.00 19.73 19.47
N ALA A 172 12.42 20.91 19.00
CA ALA A 172 11.51 21.94 18.52
C ALA A 172 10.73 21.47 17.29
N ASN A 173 11.42 20.88 16.32
CA ASN A 173 10.81 20.35 15.10
C ASN A 173 9.86 19.19 15.40
N ARG A 174 10.26 18.24 16.24
CA ARG A 174 9.37 17.14 16.69
C ARG A 174 8.10 17.67 17.35
N THR A 175 8.23 18.70 18.19
CA THR A 175 7.08 19.34 18.85
C THR A 175 6.15 20.01 17.84
N TYR A 176 6.71 20.71 16.86
CA TYR A 176 5.95 21.29 15.76
C TYR A 176 5.24 20.23 14.92
N TYR A 177 5.94 19.15 14.53
CA TYR A 177 5.37 18.06 13.73
C TYR A 177 4.26 17.30 14.45
N ALA A 178 4.37 17.15 15.78
CA ALA A 178 3.33 16.51 16.59
C ALA A 178 1.99 17.30 16.61
N GLN A 179 2.00 18.58 16.22
CA GLN A 179 0.76 19.38 16.10
C GLN A 179 -0.08 18.96 14.90
N PHE A 180 0.54 18.36 13.87
CA PHE A 180 -0.18 17.87 12.71
C PHE A 180 -0.83 16.53 13.05
N ASN A 181 -2.16 16.45 12.86
CA ASN A 181 -2.84 15.17 12.95
C ASN A 181 -2.34 14.27 11.79
N PRO A 182 -1.70 13.12 12.07
CA PRO A 182 -1.22 12.22 11.02
C PRO A 182 -2.36 11.58 10.20
N GLN A 183 -3.62 11.77 10.62
CA GLN A 183 -4.82 11.41 9.86
C GLN A 183 -5.41 12.58 9.04
N ASN A 184 -4.88 13.80 9.16
CA ASN A 184 -5.29 14.91 8.31
C ASN A 184 -4.55 14.80 6.99
N ASP A 185 -5.33 14.58 5.94
CA ASP A 185 -4.79 14.44 4.61
C ASP A 185 -4.59 15.80 3.96
N PRO A 186 -3.45 16.01 3.27
CA PRO A 186 -3.34 17.16 2.41
C PRO A 186 -4.44 17.04 1.33
N PRO A 187 -5.19 18.12 1.07
CA PRO A 187 -6.19 18.13 0.01
C PRO A 187 -5.53 17.86 -1.35
N VAL A 188 -6.28 17.19 -2.24
CA VAL A 188 -5.81 16.82 -3.60
C VAL A 188 -5.41 18.06 -4.41
N LEU A 189 -6.10 19.18 -4.18
CA LEU A 189 -5.84 20.45 -4.82
C LEU A 189 -6.05 21.58 -3.82
N ILE A 190 -5.06 22.47 -3.74
CA ILE A 190 -5.17 23.78 -3.08
C ILE A 190 -4.81 24.80 -4.14
N ASP A 191 -5.64 25.82 -4.32
CA ASP A 191 -5.27 26.95 -5.15
C ASP A 191 -4.31 27.92 -4.42
N SER A 192 -3.76 28.89 -5.13
CA SER A 192 -2.82 29.87 -4.57
C SER A 192 -3.40 30.75 -3.45
N ARG A 193 -4.72 30.70 -3.21
CA ARG A 193 -5.42 31.45 -2.16
C ARG A 193 -5.72 30.59 -0.93
N GLY A 194 -5.29 29.32 -0.93
CA GLY A 194 -5.62 28.36 0.12
C GLY A 194 -7.01 27.74 -0.02
N LYS A 195 -7.71 27.94 -1.15
CA LYS A 195 -9.03 27.32 -1.36
C LYS A 195 -8.85 25.88 -1.81
N ILE A 196 -9.58 24.98 -1.16
CA ILE A 196 -9.72 23.58 -1.55
C ILE A 196 -10.98 23.45 -2.40
N PRO A 197 -10.89 23.19 -3.72
CA PRO A 197 -12.07 23.04 -4.56
C PRO A 197 -12.80 21.74 -4.22
N THR A 198 -14.08 21.83 -3.89
CA THR A 198 -14.97 20.68 -3.71
C THR A 198 -15.69 20.39 -5.02
N LEU A 199 -15.76 19.11 -5.41
CA LEU A 199 -16.62 18.72 -6.53
C LEU A 199 -18.10 18.89 -6.11
N PRO A 200 -18.99 19.31 -7.02
CA PRO A 200 -20.41 19.35 -6.71
C PRO A 200 -20.90 17.92 -6.40
N PRO A 201 -21.72 17.73 -5.35
CA PRO A 201 -22.25 16.41 -5.01
C PRO A 201 -23.06 15.86 -6.19
N ARG A 202 -22.84 14.60 -6.54
CA ARG A 202 -23.79 13.88 -7.41
C ARG A 202 -25.12 13.75 -6.67
N PRO A 203 -26.27 13.77 -7.38
CA PRO A 203 -27.53 13.35 -6.77
C PRO A 203 -27.35 11.88 -6.33
N LEU A 204 -27.35 11.67 -5.02
CA LEU A 204 -27.27 10.36 -4.37
C LEU A 204 -28.66 10.04 -3.83
N GLU A 205 -29.09 8.78 -3.97
CA GLU A 205 -30.21 8.32 -3.15
C GLU A 205 -29.79 8.31 -1.67
N GLU A 206 -30.77 8.37 -0.76
CA GLU A 206 -30.50 8.24 0.67
C GLU A 206 -29.76 6.90 0.91
N ASN A 207 -28.64 6.94 1.64
CA ASN A 207 -27.75 5.80 1.91
C ASN A 207 -26.88 5.28 0.75
N GLU A 208 -26.69 6.05 -0.33
CA GLU A 208 -25.72 5.72 -1.38
C GLU A 208 -24.41 6.52 -1.28
N LEU A 209 -23.29 5.82 -1.49
CA LEU A 209 -21.98 6.43 -1.74
C LEU A 209 -21.54 6.10 -3.16
N VAL A 210 -20.91 7.07 -3.82
CA VAL A 210 -20.44 6.91 -5.19
C VAL A 210 -18.94 7.13 -5.24
N GLY A 211 -18.27 6.22 -5.93
CA GLY A 211 -16.87 6.36 -6.30
C GLY A 211 -16.64 6.04 -7.77
N THR A 212 -15.38 5.81 -8.10
CA THR A 212 -14.94 5.40 -9.42
C THR A 212 -14.90 3.86 -9.47
N PRO A 213 -15.62 3.22 -10.41
CA PRO A 213 -15.58 1.78 -10.58
C PRO A 213 -14.18 1.34 -11.02
N VAL A 214 -13.66 0.28 -10.39
CA VAL A 214 -12.30 -0.21 -10.65
C VAL A 214 -12.31 -1.67 -11.05
N SER A 215 -12.86 -2.52 -10.21
CA SER A 215 -12.90 -3.98 -10.41
C SER A 215 -14.34 -4.45 -10.28
N PRO A 216 -14.91 -5.10 -11.31
CA PRO A 216 -16.33 -5.45 -11.31
C PRO A 216 -16.68 -6.57 -10.33
N GLY A 217 -17.96 -6.65 -9.99
CA GLY A 217 -18.56 -7.66 -9.12
C GLY A 217 -19.40 -7.02 -8.01
N VAL A 218 -20.38 -7.76 -7.53
CA VAL A 218 -21.31 -7.31 -6.49
C VAL A 218 -21.11 -8.15 -5.25
N VAL A 219 -20.83 -7.49 -4.12
CA VAL A 219 -20.64 -8.15 -2.83
C VAL A 219 -21.32 -7.39 -1.71
N THR A 220 -21.83 -8.16 -0.76
CA THR A 220 -22.46 -7.66 0.46
C THR A 220 -21.67 -8.15 1.65
N GLY A 221 -21.37 -7.28 2.62
CA GLY A 221 -20.62 -7.68 3.79
C GLY A 221 -20.46 -6.57 4.82
N PRO A 222 -20.03 -6.93 6.04
CA PRO A 222 -19.69 -5.95 7.06
C PRO A 222 -18.41 -5.22 6.67
N VAL A 223 -18.39 -3.92 6.89
CA VAL A 223 -17.24 -3.06 6.67
C VAL A 223 -16.19 -3.27 7.76
N ARG A 224 -14.92 -3.29 7.35
CA ARG A 224 -13.76 -3.12 8.23
C ARG A 224 -12.95 -1.89 7.79
N VAL A 225 -12.99 -0.83 8.59
CA VAL A 225 -12.26 0.42 8.36
C VAL A 225 -10.86 0.32 8.97
N LEU A 226 -9.82 0.34 8.12
CA LEU A 226 -8.43 0.27 8.54
C LEU A 226 -7.69 1.55 8.13
N THR A 227 -7.12 2.26 9.10
CA THR A 227 -6.31 3.48 8.86
C THR A 227 -4.82 3.20 8.74
N ARG A 228 -4.39 1.99 9.12
CA ARG A 228 -2.99 1.52 9.10
C ARG A 228 -2.97 0.02 8.82
N VAL A 229 -1.85 -0.49 8.31
CA VAL A 229 -1.71 -1.94 8.04
C VAL A 229 -1.12 -2.67 9.24
N GLU A 230 -0.31 -1.98 10.04
CA GLU A 230 0.39 -2.56 11.19
C GLU A 230 -0.61 -3.00 12.27
N GLY A 231 -0.50 -4.27 12.68
CA GLY A 231 -1.39 -4.86 13.68
C GLY A 231 -2.83 -5.09 13.20
N SER A 232 -3.11 -4.83 11.92
CA SER A 232 -4.45 -4.94 11.38
C SER A 232 -4.71 -6.31 10.74
N SER A 233 -5.96 -6.75 10.85
CA SER A 233 -6.46 -7.98 10.24
C SER A 233 -7.82 -7.72 9.62
N ILE A 234 -8.13 -8.46 8.57
CA ILE A 234 -9.47 -8.49 7.98
C ILE A 234 -9.95 -9.94 7.95
N GLN A 235 -11.19 -10.14 8.42
CA GLN A 235 -11.82 -11.45 8.47
C GLN A 235 -12.41 -11.80 7.10
N ALA A 236 -12.50 -13.10 6.82
CA ALA A 236 -13.16 -13.56 5.60
C ALA A 236 -14.61 -13.05 5.54
N GLY A 237 -14.99 -12.46 4.41
CA GLY A 237 -16.32 -11.91 4.20
C GLY A 237 -16.47 -10.41 4.52
N GLU A 238 -15.50 -9.79 5.19
CA GLU A 238 -15.49 -8.34 5.43
C GLU A 238 -15.11 -7.55 4.17
N ILE A 239 -15.64 -6.33 4.04
CA ILE A 239 -15.28 -5.36 3.01
C ILE A 239 -14.21 -4.42 3.57
N LEU A 240 -13.03 -4.39 2.94
CA LEU A 240 -11.93 -3.52 3.34
C LEU A 240 -12.28 -2.07 2.98
N VAL A 241 -12.26 -1.19 3.98
CA VAL A 241 -12.37 0.26 3.79
C VAL A 241 -11.08 0.90 4.27
N THR A 242 -10.36 1.57 3.38
CA THR A 242 -9.14 2.29 3.74
C THR A 242 -8.98 3.53 2.88
N LYS A 243 -8.05 4.40 3.24
CA LYS A 243 -7.81 5.63 2.52
C LYS A 243 -7.08 5.38 1.19
N ALA A 244 -5.95 4.70 1.28
CA ALA A 244 -5.04 4.42 0.18
C ALA A 244 -4.23 3.18 0.54
N THR A 245 -3.64 2.55 -0.47
CA THR A 245 -2.91 1.29 -0.29
C THR A 245 -1.58 1.33 -1.01
N ASP A 246 -0.58 0.77 -0.38
CA ASP A 246 0.74 0.48 -0.93
C ASP A 246 0.97 -1.04 -0.98
N PRO A 247 2.12 -1.53 -1.47
CA PRO A 247 2.40 -2.96 -1.52
C PRO A 247 2.22 -3.72 -0.20
N GLY A 248 2.41 -3.07 0.95
CA GLY A 248 2.20 -3.68 2.28
C GLY A 248 0.76 -4.07 2.57
N TRP A 249 -0.23 -3.49 1.88
CA TRP A 249 -1.65 -3.81 2.05
C TRP A 249 -2.11 -5.04 1.27
N THR A 250 -1.37 -5.44 0.24
CA THR A 250 -1.70 -6.57 -0.66
C THR A 250 -2.16 -7.84 0.09
N PRO A 251 -1.51 -8.23 1.21
CA PRO A 251 -1.97 -9.34 2.06
C PRO A 251 -3.41 -9.25 2.56
N LEU A 252 -3.89 -8.06 2.91
CA LEU A 252 -5.26 -7.87 3.42
C LEU A 252 -6.31 -8.08 2.32
N PHE A 253 -5.94 -7.89 1.06
CA PHE A 253 -6.88 -8.03 -0.06
C PHE A 253 -7.30 -9.49 -0.29
N LEU A 254 -6.47 -10.46 0.15
CA LEU A 254 -6.76 -11.88 -0.02
C LEU A 254 -8.05 -12.27 0.72
N ASN A 255 -8.17 -11.83 1.97
CA ASN A 255 -9.31 -12.14 2.84
C ASN A 255 -10.51 -11.21 2.61
N ALA A 256 -10.27 -10.00 2.09
CA ALA A 256 -11.32 -9.04 1.79
C ALA A 256 -12.33 -9.62 0.78
N ARG A 257 -13.63 -9.38 1.01
CA ARG A 257 -14.70 -9.68 0.05
C ARG A 257 -14.80 -8.63 -1.05
N GLY A 258 -14.46 -7.39 -0.72
CA GLY A 258 -14.39 -6.23 -1.62
C GLY A 258 -13.55 -5.12 -1.00
N VAL A 259 -13.22 -4.10 -1.80
CA VAL A 259 -12.30 -3.02 -1.41
C VAL A 259 -12.90 -1.65 -1.75
N LEU A 260 -13.00 -0.78 -0.76
CA LEU A 260 -13.38 0.63 -0.90
C LEU A 260 -12.19 1.50 -0.53
N LEU A 261 -11.73 2.33 -1.47
CA LEU A 261 -10.63 3.27 -1.25
C LEU A 261 -11.14 4.71 -1.25
N GLU A 262 -10.78 5.48 -0.22
CA GLU A 262 -11.11 6.91 -0.16
C GLU A 262 -10.43 7.71 -1.27
N SER A 263 -9.19 7.32 -1.60
CA SER A 263 -8.34 8.08 -2.52
C SER A 263 -7.63 7.22 -3.55
N GLY A 264 -7.24 7.89 -4.63
CA GLY A 264 -6.41 7.38 -5.71
C GLY A 264 -7.17 6.95 -6.97
N GLY A 265 -6.41 6.61 -8.02
CA GLY A 265 -6.93 6.43 -9.37
C GLY A 265 -7.18 4.98 -9.78
N THR A 266 -7.81 4.80 -10.95
CA THR A 266 -8.14 3.47 -11.51
C THR A 266 -6.93 2.60 -11.81
N LEU A 267 -5.72 3.17 -11.86
CA LEU A 267 -4.46 2.49 -12.17
C LEU A 267 -3.52 2.38 -10.97
N GLN A 268 -3.93 2.81 -9.78
CA GLN A 268 -3.09 2.77 -8.57
C GLN A 268 -2.86 1.33 -8.08
N HIS A 269 -1.88 1.14 -7.20
CA HIS A 269 -1.50 -0.19 -6.68
C HIS A 269 -2.70 -1.01 -6.20
N GLY A 270 -3.50 -0.48 -5.27
CA GLY A 270 -4.68 -1.19 -4.75
C GLY A 270 -5.73 -1.49 -5.81
N ALA A 271 -5.90 -0.61 -6.79
CA ALA A 271 -6.83 -0.83 -7.90
C ALA A 271 -6.37 -1.97 -8.81
N SER A 272 -5.07 -2.07 -9.09
CA SER A 272 -4.50 -3.19 -9.85
C SER A 272 -4.59 -4.49 -9.07
N VAL A 273 -4.16 -4.50 -7.80
CA VAL A 273 -4.17 -5.70 -6.95
C VAL A 273 -5.59 -6.24 -6.76
N ALA A 274 -6.59 -5.38 -6.55
CA ALA A 274 -7.97 -5.84 -6.43
C ALA A 274 -8.46 -6.55 -7.70
N ARG A 275 -8.10 -6.06 -8.90
CA ARG A 275 -8.43 -6.73 -10.17
C ARG A 275 -7.72 -8.06 -10.31
N GLU A 276 -6.42 -8.10 -9.99
CA GLU A 276 -5.61 -9.32 -10.07
C GLU A 276 -6.13 -10.41 -9.14
N LEU A 277 -6.65 -10.03 -7.97
CA LEU A 277 -7.24 -10.94 -6.99
C LEU A 277 -8.74 -11.18 -7.21
N GLY A 278 -9.34 -10.62 -8.27
CA GLY A 278 -10.77 -10.76 -8.58
C GLY A 278 -11.71 -10.17 -7.52
N LYS A 279 -11.25 -9.19 -6.75
CA LYS A 279 -12.03 -8.53 -5.70
C LYS A 279 -12.74 -7.30 -6.27
N PRO A 280 -14.05 -7.13 -6.04
CA PRO A 280 -14.76 -5.90 -6.38
C PRO A 280 -14.09 -4.69 -5.73
N CYS A 281 -13.93 -3.61 -6.49
CA CYS A 281 -13.18 -2.44 -6.02
C CYS A 281 -13.79 -1.14 -6.54
N ILE A 282 -13.93 -0.18 -5.63
CA ILE A 282 -14.38 1.19 -5.89
C ILE A 282 -13.39 2.13 -5.20
N VAL A 283 -12.95 3.18 -5.91
CA VAL A 283 -11.94 4.13 -5.41
C VAL A 283 -12.43 5.56 -5.51
N GLY A 284 -11.84 6.47 -4.73
CA GLY A 284 -12.22 7.87 -4.77
C GLY A 284 -13.59 8.13 -4.15
N ILE A 285 -14.02 7.30 -3.19
CA ILE A 285 -15.22 7.57 -2.41
C ILE A 285 -14.84 8.56 -1.32
N GLU A 286 -15.15 9.83 -1.52
CA GLU A 286 -14.75 10.91 -0.63
C GLU A 286 -15.20 10.63 0.82
N ARG A 287 -14.26 10.71 1.77
CA ARG A 287 -14.49 10.52 3.22
C ARG A 287 -15.09 9.17 3.61
N VAL A 288 -14.99 8.12 2.79
CA VAL A 288 -15.57 6.80 3.09
C VAL A 288 -15.14 6.23 4.44
N THR A 289 -13.90 6.48 4.87
CA THR A 289 -13.39 6.03 6.18
C THR A 289 -14.03 6.74 7.37
N LYS A 290 -14.68 7.88 7.14
CA LYS A 290 -15.42 8.67 8.15
C LYS A 290 -16.92 8.44 8.09
N ILE A 291 -17.44 7.99 6.95
CA ILE A 291 -18.87 7.73 6.72
C ILE A 291 -19.24 6.32 7.18
N LEU A 292 -18.40 5.33 6.86
CA LEU A 292 -18.60 3.95 7.27
C LEU A 292 -17.90 3.68 8.59
N THR A 293 -18.48 2.77 9.38
CA THR A 293 -17.93 2.30 10.66
C THR A 293 -17.81 0.79 10.64
N ASP A 294 -16.91 0.25 11.46
CA ASP A 294 -16.72 -1.19 11.59
C ASP A 294 -18.04 -1.93 11.85
N GLY A 295 -18.23 -3.05 11.16
CA GLY A 295 -19.41 -3.92 11.27
C GLY A 295 -20.63 -3.43 10.48
N ARG A 296 -20.64 -2.21 9.94
CA ARG A 296 -21.76 -1.70 9.14
C ARG A 296 -21.91 -2.52 7.87
N MET A 297 -23.13 -2.98 7.59
CA MET A 297 -23.42 -3.74 6.38
C MET A 297 -23.51 -2.83 5.17
N VAL A 298 -22.80 -3.19 4.10
CA VAL A 298 -22.90 -2.50 2.81
C VAL A 298 -23.00 -3.51 1.69
N GLU A 299 -23.71 -3.13 0.63
CA GLU A 299 -23.59 -3.73 -0.69
C GLU A 299 -22.73 -2.81 -1.55
N MET A 300 -21.74 -3.36 -2.24
CA MET A 300 -20.94 -2.62 -3.21
C MET A 300 -21.02 -3.29 -4.59
N ASP A 301 -21.16 -2.46 -5.61
CA ASP A 301 -21.07 -2.85 -7.01
C ASP A 301 -19.85 -2.18 -7.65
N GLY A 302 -18.80 -2.97 -7.82
CA GLY A 302 -17.53 -2.50 -8.40
C GLY A 302 -17.60 -2.15 -9.88
N ALA A 303 -18.69 -2.50 -10.59
CA ALA A 303 -18.90 -2.15 -11.99
C ALA A 303 -19.56 -0.77 -12.15
N THR A 304 -20.53 -0.45 -11.29
CA THR A 304 -21.23 0.85 -11.31
C THR A 304 -20.53 1.91 -10.46
N GLY A 305 -19.76 1.49 -9.45
CA GLY A 305 -19.11 2.39 -8.51
C GLY A 305 -20.04 2.84 -7.38
N ILE A 306 -21.14 2.12 -7.17
CA ILE A 306 -22.17 2.42 -6.15
C ILE A 306 -21.93 1.55 -4.92
N VAL A 307 -22.04 2.16 -3.74
CA VAL A 307 -22.10 1.49 -2.45
C VAL A 307 -23.41 1.86 -1.77
N ARG A 308 -24.23 0.88 -1.43
CA ARG A 308 -25.47 1.04 -0.66
C ARG A 308 -25.22 0.67 0.79
N ILE A 309 -25.51 1.58 1.71
CA ILE A 309 -25.50 1.29 3.15
C ILE A 309 -26.80 0.57 3.49
N LEU A 310 -26.68 -0.61 4.07
CA LEU A 310 -27.82 -1.44 4.49
C LEU A 310 -28.16 -1.14 5.95
N GLU A 311 -29.45 -1.18 6.30
CA GLU A 311 -29.95 -1.01 7.68
C GLU A 311 -29.38 -2.05 8.65
#